data_AF-A0A9D6HKI0-F1
#
_entry.id   AF-A0A9D6HKI0-F1
#
_cell.length_a   1.000
_cell.length_b   1.000
_cell.length_c   1.000
_cell.angle_alpha   90.00
_cell.angle_beta   90.00
_cell.angle_gamma   90.00
#
_symmetry.space_group_name_H-M   'P 1'
#
loop_
_entity.id
_entity.type
_entity.pdbx_description
1 polymer ?
#
loop_
_entity_poly.entity_id
_entity_poly.type
_entity_poly.pdbx_seq_one_letter_code
_entity_poly.pdbx_strand_id
1 'polypeptide(L)'
;MTRRHVPLILVLVLALGAGPVLAGGREAALSPSQNAYLTAEQRRIEDYYVTRVARIAGVGEQQVRAALPDEKRITATVARLLEVLEKHLGHPLSQAQRAEILAVDADRRQALARVRAGASQR
;
A
#
# COMPACT_ATOMS: atom_id res chain seq x y z
N MET A 1 5.46 25.84 -36.75
CA MET A 1 6.59 25.32 -37.55
C MET A 1 7.83 25.34 -36.66
N THR A 2 8.18 24.25 -35.95
CA THR A 2 9.03 23.10 -36.34
C THR A 2 10.44 23.23 -35.75
N ARG A 3 10.92 22.13 -35.13
CA ARG A 3 12.27 21.79 -34.62
C ARG A 3 12.43 21.97 -33.11
N ARG A 4 12.11 20.97 -32.26
CA ARG A 4 12.79 19.67 -32.06
C ARG A 4 14.32 19.78 -32.06
N HIS A 5 14.92 19.90 -30.87
CA HIS A 5 16.25 19.34 -30.56
C HIS A 5 16.30 18.91 -29.09
N VAL A 6 16.40 17.60 -28.90
CA VAL A 6 16.88 16.84 -27.72
C VAL A 6 18.02 15.97 -28.31
N PRO A 7 19.08 15.54 -27.60
CA PRO A 7 19.46 15.71 -26.19
C PRO A 7 20.89 16.28 -26.01
N LEU A 8 21.21 16.86 -24.85
CA LEU A 8 22.60 16.94 -24.40
C LEU A 8 22.70 16.28 -23.02
N ILE A 9 23.18 15.05 -23.06
CA ILE A 9 23.63 14.27 -21.92
C ILE A 9 24.85 14.99 -21.35
N LEU A 10 24.73 15.57 -20.15
CA LEU A 10 25.87 16.01 -19.36
C LEU A 10 25.97 15.12 -18.13
N VAL A 11 26.79 14.09 -18.25
CA VAL A 11 27.27 13.27 -17.14
C VAL A 11 28.29 14.11 -16.39
N LEU A 12 27.91 14.62 -15.21
CA LEU A 12 28.83 15.23 -14.26
C LEU A 12 29.08 14.23 -13.14
N VAL A 13 30.17 13.47 -13.27
CA VAL A 13 30.78 12.72 -12.17
C VAL A 13 31.71 13.69 -11.44
N LEU A 14 31.38 14.04 -10.20
CA LEU A 14 32.34 14.59 -9.25
C LEU A 14 32.39 13.67 -8.04
N ALA A 15 33.55 13.02 -7.88
CA ALA A 15 33.93 12.24 -6.73
C ALA A 15 34.62 13.13 -5.67
N LEU A 16 34.77 12.55 -4.46
CA LEU A 16 35.43 13.06 -3.24
C LEU A 16 34.57 14.02 -2.41
N GLY A 17 34.25 13.78 -1.14
CA GLY A 17 34.63 12.74 -0.19
C GLY A 17 34.47 13.29 1.23
N ALA A 18 33.87 12.54 2.16
CA ALA A 18 34.09 12.65 3.61
C ALA A 18 33.20 11.65 4.37
N GLY A 19 33.85 10.67 5.02
CA GLY A 19 33.49 10.20 6.35
C GLY A 19 32.28 9.25 6.50
N PRO A 20 32.37 8.26 7.41
CA PRO A 20 31.50 7.10 7.38
C PRO A 20 30.17 7.43 8.07
N VAL A 21 29.06 7.30 7.34
CA VAL A 21 27.78 7.01 8.00
C VAL A 21 27.46 5.56 7.70
N LEU A 22 28.20 4.67 8.37
CA LEU A 22 27.65 3.38 8.76
C LEU A 22 26.60 3.63 9.87
N ALA A 23 25.54 4.36 9.54
CA ALA A 23 24.27 4.18 10.21
C ALA A 23 23.65 2.93 9.58
N GLY A 24 24.27 1.78 9.87
CA GLY A 24 23.55 0.53 9.93
C GLY A 24 22.56 0.70 11.07
N GLY A 25 21.43 1.34 10.76
CA GLY A 25 20.28 1.39 11.63
C GLY A 25 19.96 -0.04 11.95
N ARG A 26 20.38 -0.52 13.12
CA ARG A 26 19.71 -1.62 13.77
C ARG A 26 18.28 -1.11 13.92
N GLU A 27 17.40 -1.47 12.97
CA GLU A 27 15.97 -1.47 13.24
C GLU A 27 15.85 -2.19 14.57
N ALA A 28 15.55 -1.44 15.64
CA ALA A 28 15.43 -2.00 16.96
C ALA A 28 14.37 -3.09 16.82
N ALA A 29 14.79 -4.34 17.00
CA ALA A 29 13.90 -5.47 16.82
C ALA A 29 12.72 -5.26 17.78
N LEU A 30 11.52 -5.15 17.20
CA LEU A 30 10.30 -4.91 17.96
C LEU A 30 10.16 -5.99 19.03
N SER A 31 9.82 -5.58 20.24
CA SER A 31 9.53 -6.49 21.33
C SER A 31 8.31 -7.37 20.97
N PRO A 32 8.16 -8.55 21.59
CA PRO A 32 7.00 -9.41 21.33
C PRO A 32 5.65 -8.70 21.55
N SER A 33 5.56 -7.80 22.53
CA SER A 33 4.34 -7.02 22.79
C SER A 33 4.10 -5.95 21.72
N GLN A 34 5.14 -5.27 21.24
CA GLN A 34 5.04 -4.33 20.11
C GLN A 34 4.61 -5.04 18.82
N ASN A 35 5.15 -6.24 18.56
CA ASN A 35 4.76 -7.07 17.42
C ASN A 35 3.31 -7.55 17.50
N ALA A 36 2.86 -7.99 18.68
CA ALA A 36 1.47 -8.38 18.89
C ALA A 36 0.51 -7.20 18.69
N TYR A 37 0.87 -6.02 19.20
CA TYR A 37 0.11 -4.79 18.99
C TYR A 37 0.02 -4.42 17.51
N LEU A 38 1.15 -4.40 16.80
CA LEU A 38 1.21 -4.14 15.36
C LEU A 38 0.32 -5.10 14.57
N THR A 39 0.39 -6.39 14.89
CA THR A 39 -0.42 -7.41 14.21
C THR A 39 -1.91 -7.20 14.46
N ALA A 40 -2.30 -6.89 15.70
CA ALA A 40 -3.69 -6.61 16.04
C ALA A 40 -4.21 -5.36 15.33
N GLU A 41 -3.40 -4.31 15.27
CA GLU A 41 -3.79 -3.04 14.65
C GLU A 41 -3.85 -3.14 13.12
N GLN A 42 -2.92 -3.88 12.50
CA GLN A 42 -2.99 -4.21 11.08
C GLN A 42 -4.28 -4.98 10.77
N ARG A 43 -4.62 -6.02 11.55
CA ARG A 43 -5.89 -6.73 11.40
C ARG A 43 -7.11 -5.84 11.45
N ARG A 44 -7.18 -4.91 12.41
CA ARG A 44 -8.30 -3.95 12.52
C ARG A 44 -8.43 -3.08 11.26
N ILE A 45 -7.31 -2.61 10.73
CA ILE A 45 -7.29 -1.80 9.50
C ILE A 45 -7.77 -2.63 8.29
N GLU A 46 -7.28 -3.87 8.16
CA GLU A 46 -7.68 -4.78 7.09
C GLU A 46 -9.17 -5.15 7.16
N ASP A 47 -9.68 -5.44 8.35
CA ASP A 47 -11.09 -5.77 8.55
C ASP A 47 -12.00 -4.59 8.16
N TYR A 48 -11.63 -3.37 8.57
CA TYR A 48 -12.35 -2.16 8.17
C TYR A 48 -12.34 -1.97 6.64
N TYR A 49 -11.17 -2.16 6.02
CA TYR A 49 -11.01 -2.06 4.57
C TYR A 49 -11.92 -3.06 3.84
N VAL A 50 -11.89 -4.33 4.26
CA VAL A 50 -12.71 -5.40 3.68
C VAL A 50 -14.20 -5.07 3.76
N THR A 51 -14.69 -4.70 4.95
CA THR A 51 -16.10 -4.33 5.13
C THR A 51 -16.50 -3.15 4.25
N ARG A 52 -15.64 -2.15 4.10
CA ARG A 52 -15.91 -0.96 3.29
C ARG A 52 -15.97 -1.30 1.80
N VAL A 53 -14.98 -2.03 1.29
CA VAL A 53 -14.94 -2.46 -0.13
C VAL A 53 -16.11 -3.38 -0.46
N ALA A 54 -16.46 -4.32 0.42
CA ALA A 54 -17.60 -5.19 0.26
C ALA A 54 -18.91 -4.39 0.08
N ARG A 55 -19.11 -3.36 0.92
CA ARG A 55 -20.25 -2.46 0.82
C ARG A 55 -20.28 -1.66 -0.47
N ILE A 56 -19.14 -1.13 -0.92
CA ILE A 56 -19.05 -0.32 -2.15
C ILE A 56 -19.29 -1.17 -3.40
N ALA A 57 -18.66 -2.35 -3.46
CA ALA A 57 -18.76 -3.26 -4.59
C ALA A 57 -20.04 -4.09 -4.59
N GLY A 58 -20.80 -4.13 -3.49
CA GLY A 58 -22.01 -4.93 -3.37
C GLY A 58 -21.75 -6.44 -3.30
N VAL A 59 -20.59 -6.83 -2.76
CA VAL A 59 -20.16 -8.25 -2.65
C VAL A 59 -20.02 -8.66 -1.19
N GLY A 60 -19.91 -9.96 -0.93
CA GLY A 60 -19.61 -10.47 0.42
C GLY A 60 -18.16 -10.21 0.84
N GLU A 61 -17.94 -9.97 2.14
CA GLU A 61 -16.59 -9.76 2.70
C GLU A 61 -15.62 -10.91 2.41
N GLN A 62 -16.11 -12.15 2.39
CA GLN A 62 -15.32 -13.33 2.05
C GLN A 62 -14.78 -13.27 0.61
N GLN A 63 -15.55 -12.70 -0.32
CA GLN A 63 -15.11 -12.53 -1.71
C GLN A 63 -14.02 -11.46 -1.81
N VAL A 64 -14.14 -10.38 -1.04
CA VAL A 64 -13.10 -9.34 -0.95
C VAL A 64 -11.82 -9.92 -0.35
N ARG A 65 -11.91 -10.73 0.72
CA ARG A 65 -10.74 -11.38 1.33
C ARG A 65 -10.08 -12.39 0.39
N ALA A 66 -10.86 -13.15 -0.38
CA ALA A 66 -10.31 -14.05 -1.40
C ALA A 66 -9.62 -13.30 -2.55
N ALA A 67 -10.06 -12.07 -2.84
CA ALA A 67 -9.47 -11.20 -3.85
C ALA A 67 -8.23 -10.45 -3.36
N LEU A 68 -8.05 -10.32 -2.04
CA LEU A 68 -6.84 -9.77 -1.43
C LEU A 68 -5.73 -10.83 -1.47
N PRO A 69 -4.53 -10.51 -1.98
CA PRO A 69 -3.40 -11.42 -1.88
C PRO A 69 -2.87 -11.44 -0.43
N ASP A 70 -2.16 -12.52 -0.08
CA ASP A 70 -1.58 -12.71 1.25
C ASP A 70 -0.81 -11.49 1.75
N GLU A 71 -1.02 -11.16 3.01
CA GLU A 71 -0.56 -9.99 3.77
C GLU A 71 0.97 -9.73 3.65
N LYS A 72 1.75 -10.79 3.37
CA LYS A 72 3.20 -10.73 3.18
C LYS A 72 3.63 -10.16 1.82
N ARG A 73 2.70 -10.00 0.88
CA ARG A 73 2.92 -9.31 -0.41
C ARG A 73 2.32 -7.91 -0.33
N ILE A 74 3.00 -7.06 0.43
CA ILE A 74 2.65 -5.69 0.84
C ILE A 74 2.33 -4.72 -0.34
N THR A 75 2.49 -5.16 -1.58
CA THR A 75 2.24 -4.39 -2.81
C THR A 75 1.16 -5.01 -3.70
N ALA A 76 0.13 -5.57 -3.08
CA ALA A 76 -1.14 -5.84 -3.73
C ALA A 76 -1.69 -4.56 -4.36
N THR A 77 -1.48 -4.35 -5.65
CA THR A 77 -2.05 -3.20 -6.34
C THR A 77 -3.56 -3.32 -6.23
N VAL A 78 -4.22 -2.30 -5.66
CA VAL A 78 -5.68 -2.15 -5.67
C VAL A 78 -6.29 -2.44 -7.05
N ALA A 79 -5.53 -2.22 -8.13
CA ALA A 79 -5.88 -2.66 -9.49
C ALA A 79 -6.20 -4.16 -9.60
N ARG A 80 -5.42 -5.06 -8.99
CA ARG A 80 -5.68 -6.50 -9.00
C ARG A 80 -6.95 -6.86 -8.21
N LEU A 81 -7.18 -6.19 -7.09
CA LEU A 81 -8.43 -6.35 -6.34
C LEU A 81 -9.62 -5.96 -7.21
N LEU A 82 -9.57 -4.79 -7.85
CA LEU A 82 -10.62 -4.32 -8.77
C LEU A 82 -10.86 -5.33 -9.90
N GLU A 83 -9.80 -5.82 -10.55
CA GLU A 83 -9.91 -6.82 -11.62
C GLU A 83 -10.58 -8.12 -11.14
N VAL A 84 -10.24 -8.61 -9.94
CA VAL A 84 -10.85 -9.83 -9.39
C VAL A 84 -12.32 -9.59 -9.04
N LEU A 85 -12.64 -8.44 -8.45
CA LEU A 85 -14.02 -8.07 -8.11
C LEU A 85 -14.89 -7.97 -9.37
N GLU A 86 -14.38 -7.33 -10.43
CA GLU A 86 -15.11 -7.20 -11.69
C GLU A 86 -15.31 -8.55 -12.39
N LYS A 87 -14.31 -9.43 -12.34
CA LYS A 87 -14.45 -10.81 -12.82
C LYS A 87 -15.52 -11.58 -12.06
N HIS A 88 -15.60 -11.42 -10.74
CA HIS A 88 -16.62 -12.08 -9.92
C HIS A 88 -18.02 -11.51 -10.17
N LEU A 89 -18.14 -10.19 -10.34
CA LEU A 89 -19.41 -9.51 -10.61
C LEU A 89 -19.93 -9.79 -12.03
N GLY A 90 -19.06 -10.13 -12.97
CA GLY A 90 -19.40 -10.32 -14.39
C GLY A 90 -19.67 -9.01 -15.14
N HIS A 91 -19.50 -7.87 -14.48
CA HIS A 91 -19.61 -6.54 -15.05
C HIS A 91 -18.55 -5.61 -14.42
N PRO A 92 -18.15 -4.53 -15.10
CA PRO A 92 -17.23 -3.56 -14.53
C PRO A 92 -17.87 -2.84 -13.34
N LEU A 93 -17.04 -2.43 -12.38
CA LEU A 93 -17.44 -1.50 -11.33
C LEU A 93 -17.68 -0.13 -11.97
N SER A 94 -18.70 0.59 -11.49
CA SER A 94 -18.91 1.96 -11.92
C SER A 94 -17.71 2.84 -11.59
N GLN A 95 -17.53 3.94 -12.32
CA GLN A 95 -16.46 4.90 -12.06
C GLN A 95 -16.50 5.43 -10.61
N ALA A 96 -17.71 5.66 -10.08
CA ALA A 96 -17.91 6.09 -8.70
C ALA A 96 -17.44 5.03 -7.69
N GLN A 97 -17.82 3.76 -7.87
CA GLN A 97 -17.38 2.66 -7.02
C GLN A 97 -15.85 2.48 -7.08
N ARG A 98 -15.26 2.56 -8.27
CA ARG A 98 -13.80 2.50 -8.44
C ARG A 98 -13.10 3.64 -7.70
N ALA A 99 -13.58 4.87 -7.85
CA ALA A 99 -13.01 6.03 -7.17
C ALA A 99 -13.12 5.90 -5.64
N GLU A 100 -14.25 5.41 -5.12
CA GLU A 100 -14.45 5.22 -3.69
C GLU A 100 -13.54 4.10 -3.13
N ILE A 101 -13.39 2.98 -3.84
CA ILE A 101 -12.46 1.90 -3.44
C ILE A 101 -11.01 2.41 -3.44
N LEU A 102 -10.62 3.25 -4.40
CA LEU A 102 -9.28 3.85 -4.44
C LEU A 102 -9.03 4.80 -3.26
N ALA A 103 -10.03 5.58 -2.85
CA ALA A 103 -9.94 6.43 -1.68
C ALA A 103 -9.78 5.60 -0.39
N VAL A 104 -10.59 4.54 -0.25
CA VAL A 104 -10.51 3.61 0.88
C VAL A 104 -9.15 2.90 0.95
N ASP A 105 -8.55 2.56 -0.19
CA ASP A 105 -7.19 2.01 -0.23
C ASP A 105 -6.12 3.04 0.16
N ALA A 106 -6.27 4.30 -0.25
CA ALA A 106 -5.36 5.37 0.19
C ALA A 106 -5.42 5.55 1.72
N ASP A 107 -6.63 5.56 2.29
CA ASP A 107 -6.85 5.62 3.74
C ASP A 107 -6.21 4.43 4.48
N ARG A 108 -6.41 3.21 3.95
CA ARG A 108 -5.77 1.99 4.46
C ARG A 108 -4.25 2.12 4.48
N ARG A 109 -3.64 2.54 3.36
CA ARG A 109 -2.18 2.73 3.26
C ARG A 109 -1.67 3.76 4.25
N GLN A 110 -2.38 4.88 4.40
CA GLN A 110 -2.02 5.91 5.36
C GLN A 110 -2.14 5.40 6.81
N ALA A 111 -3.20 4.66 7.13
CA ALA A 111 -3.38 4.06 8.45
C ALA A 111 -2.27 3.06 8.80
N LEU A 112 -1.93 2.16 7.87
CA LEU A 112 -0.84 1.20 8.04
C LEU A 112 0.51 1.91 8.24
N ALA A 113 0.77 2.99 7.49
CA ALA A 113 1.98 3.80 7.67
C ALA A 113 2.03 4.45 9.06
N ARG A 114 0.92 5.01 9.55
CA ARG A 114 0.84 5.60 10.90
C ARG A 114 1.09 4.56 11.99
N VAL A 115 0.52 3.37 11.86
CA VAL A 115 0.69 2.27 12.83
C VAL A 115 2.14 1.80 12.88
N ARG A 116 2.78 1.61 11.72
CA ARG A 116 4.20 1.25 11.63
C ARG A 116 5.11 2.34 12.24
N ALA A 117 4.82 3.61 11.95
CA ALA A 117 5.59 4.74 12.49
C ALA A 117 5.40 4.92 14.01
N GLY A 118 4.24 4.57 14.56
CA GLY A 118 3.95 4.66 15.99
C GLY A 118 4.48 3.48 16.81
N ALA A 119 4.64 2.30 16.20
CA ALA A 119 5.10 1.11 16.92
C ALA A 119 6.59 1.15 17.30
N SER A 120 7.40 1.89 16.56
CA SER A 120 8.79 2.17 16.92
C SER A 120 8.95 3.22 18.03
N GLN A 121 7.85 3.86 18.46
CA GLN A 121 7.84 4.91 19.49
C GLN A 121 7.18 4.47 20.81
N ARG A 122 6.66 3.24 20.89
CA ARG A 122 5.90 2.73 22.05
C ARG A 122 6.67 1.69 22.84
#